data_AF-A0A672R6C6-F1
#
_entry.id   AF-A0A672R6C6-F1
#
_cell.length_a   1.000
_cell.length_b   1.000
_cell.length_c   1.000
_cell.angle_alpha   90.00
_cell.angle_beta   90.00
_cell.angle_gamma   90.00
#
_symmetry.space_group_name_H-M   'P 1'
#
loop_
_entity.id
_entity.type
_entity.pdbx_description
1 polymer ?
#
loop_
_entity_poly.entity_id
_entity_poly.type
_entity_poly.pdbx_seq_one_letter_code
_entity_poly.pdbx_strand_id
1 'polypeptide(L)'
;MAPLTSSTRELFSEAVRAVLETWPVLQIAVDNGFGGAYSQQKAEWMVDALQQYFIDNDELQQDEVEEFISDLMNNEFDTVVEDGSLPQVAQKVCEMFQQCQQDRLTEVREQIKQLIQKKSAGRAKATPAKTPAADDDESEDEEV
;
A
#
# COMPACT_ATOMS: atom_id res chain seq x y z
N MET A 1 -3.26 22.48 18.91
CA MET A 1 -3.99 21.19 18.98
C MET A 1 -3.53 20.40 20.22
N ALA A 2 -4.32 19.46 20.73
CA ALA A 2 -3.86 18.56 21.79
C ALA A 2 -3.04 17.42 21.16
N PRO A 3 -1.92 17.01 21.77
CA PRO A 3 -1.11 15.91 21.24
C PRO A 3 -1.94 14.61 21.21
N LEU A 4 -1.77 13.81 20.16
CA LEU A 4 -2.43 12.51 20.04
C LEU A 4 -2.06 11.63 21.24
N THR A 5 -3.08 11.00 21.84
CA THR A 5 -2.86 10.00 22.89
C THR A 5 -2.16 8.76 22.32
N SER A 6 -1.48 7.98 23.16
CA SER A 6 -0.77 6.76 22.72
C SER A 6 -1.69 5.82 21.92
N SER A 7 -2.93 5.61 22.39
CA SER A 7 -3.90 4.77 21.69
C SER A 7 -4.32 5.31 20.33
N THR A 8 -4.35 6.63 20.16
CA THR A 8 -4.68 7.26 18.88
C THR A 8 -3.51 7.16 17.90
N ARG A 9 -2.27 7.27 18.40
CA ARG A 9 -1.06 7.05 17.62
C ARG A 9 -0.97 5.62 17.11
N GLU A 10 -1.27 4.64 17.96
CA GLU A 10 -1.33 3.22 17.58
C GLU A 10 -2.39 2.98 16.50
N LEU A 11 -3.59 3.55 16.66
CA LEU A 11 -4.63 3.45 15.64
C LEU A 11 -4.23 4.09 14.32
N PHE A 12 -3.58 5.25 14.37
CA PHE A 12 -3.07 5.91 13.18
C PHE A 12 -1.97 5.10 12.48
N SER A 13 -1.08 4.45 13.25
CA SER A 13 -0.09 3.52 12.67
C SER A 13 -0.77 2.37 11.92
N GLU A 14 -1.81 1.78 12.52
CA GLU A 14 -2.61 0.73 11.86
C GLU A 14 -3.30 1.24 10.59
N ALA A 15 -3.77 2.49 10.61
CA ALA A 15 -4.36 3.17 9.46
C ALA A 15 -3.36 3.35 8.31
N VAL A 16 -2.18 3.92 8.60
CA VAL A 16 -1.08 4.09 7.64
C VAL A 16 -0.68 2.75 7.05
N ARG A 17 -0.49 1.73 7.91
CA ARG A 17 -0.17 0.37 7.47
C ARG A 17 -1.22 -0.16 6.50
N ALA A 18 -2.51 -0.07 6.84
CA ALA A 18 -3.59 -0.55 5.98
C ALA A 18 -3.64 0.16 4.62
N VAL A 19 -3.37 1.47 4.57
CA VAL A 19 -3.31 2.23 3.32
C VAL A 19 -2.12 1.78 2.46
N LEU A 20 -0.91 1.73 3.03
CA LEU A 20 0.30 1.31 2.30
C LEU A 20 0.20 -0.15 1.83
N GLU A 21 -0.34 -1.03 2.65
CA GLU A 21 -0.54 -2.45 2.32
C GLU A 21 -1.59 -2.69 1.23
N THR A 22 -2.48 -1.74 0.98
CA THR A 22 -3.49 -1.80 -0.09
C THR A 22 -3.05 -1.03 -1.33
N TRP A 23 -1.95 -0.31 -1.27
CA TRP A 23 -1.43 0.48 -2.37
C TRP A 23 -0.66 -0.42 -3.36
N PRO A 24 -1.17 -0.61 -4.61
CA PRO A 24 -0.58 -1.57 -5.54
C PRO A 24 0.87 -1.28 -5.90
N VAL A 25 1.25 0.00 -6.00
CA VAL A 25 2.60 0.41 -6.40
C VAL A 25 3.64 -0.08 -5.39
N LEU A 26 3.36 0.09 -4.09
CA LEU A 26 4.26 -0.41 -3.03
C LEU A 26 4.32 -1.94 -3.02
N GLN A 27 3.19 -2.64 -3.22
CA GLN A 27 3.20 -4.11 -3.29
C GLN A 27 4.04 -4.59 -4.47
N ILE A 28 3.86 -3.99 -5.65
CA ILE A 28 4.65 -4.31 -6.85
C ILE A 28 6.13 -4.05 -6.59
N ALA A 29 6.49 -2.92 -5.96
CA ALA A 29 7.88 -2.60 -5.63
C ALA A 29 8.50 -3.68 -4.72
N VAL A 30 7.78 -4.08 -3.67
CA VAL A 30 8.25 -5.12 -2.75
C VAL A 30 8.35 -6.49 -3.45
N ASP A 31 7.32 -6.91 -4.19
CA ASP A 31 7.25 -8.20 -4.88
C ASP A 31 8.34 -8.35 -5.97
N ASN A 32 8.68 -7.26 -6.66
CA ASN A 32 9.74 -7.25 -7.68
C ASN A 32 11.13 -6.98 -7.11
N GLY A 33 11.26 -6.80 -5.78
CA GLY A 33 12.55 -6.54 -5.13
C GLY A 33 13.12 -5.15 -5.42
N PHE A 34 12.28 -4.20 -5.81
CA PHE A 34 12.64 -2.80 -5.90
C PHE A 34 12.99 -2.30 -4.49
N GLY A 35 14.14 -1.64 -4.34
CA GLY A 35 14.73 -1.34 -3.02
C GLY A 35 15.64 -2.42 -2.42
N GLY A 36 15.87 -3.52 -3.15
CA GLY A 36 16.85 -4.56 -2.81
C GLY A 36 16.30 -5.64 -1.87
N ALA A 37 17.21 -6.45 -1.31
CA ALA A 37 16.87 -7.63 -0.49
C ALA A 37 16.03 -7.32 0.77
N TYR A 38 15.94 -6.05 1.15
CA TYR A 38 15.24 -5.56 2.34
C TYR A 38 13.97 -4.76 2.01
N SER A 39 13.45 -4.85 0.78
CA SER A 39 12.23 -4.14 0.33
C SER A 39 11.05 -4.32 1.30
N GLN A 40 10.84 -5.54 1.80
CA GLN A 40 9.81 -5.83 2.80
C GLN A 40 10.01 -5.06 4.12
N GLN A 41 11.25 -5.01 4.62
CA GLN A 41 11.58 -4.30 5.85
C GLN A 41 11.48 -2.78 5.67
N LYS A 42 11.85 -2.28 4.49
CA LYS A 42 11.64 -0.87 4.12
C LYS A 42 10.16 -0.51 4.09
N ALA A 43 9.30 -1.39 3.59
CA ALA A 43 7.86 -1.16 3.58
C ALA A 43 7.26 -1.12 5.00
N GLU A 44 7.77 -1.94 5.92
CA GLU A 44 7.39 -1.85 7.33
C GLU A 44 7.89 -0.55 7.97
N TRP A 45 9.16 -0.20 7.75
CA TRP A 45 9.76 1.03 8.24
C TRP A 45 9.06 2.29 7.70
N MET A 46 8.58 2.26 6.46
CA MET A 46 7.85 3.36 5.84
C MET A 46 6.57 3.72 6.62
N VAL A 47 5.93 2.74 7.29
CA VAL A 47 4.77 2.99 8.17
C VAL A 47 5.18 3.88 9.34
N ASP A 48 6.27 3.53 10.03
CA ASP A 48 6.80 4.29 11.16
C ASP A 48 7.29 5.68 10.71
N ALA A 49 7.95 5.77 9.55
CA ALA A 49 8.43 7.03 8.99
C ALA A 49 7.28 8.00 8.70
N LEU A 50 6.20 7.54 8.03
CA LEU A 50 5.01 8.34 7.81
C LEU A 50 4.36 8.73 9.14
N GLN A 51 4.20 7.78 10.06
CA GLN A 51 3.59 8.08 11.36
C GLN A 51 4.35 9.19 12.09
N GLN A 52 5.68 9.08 12.14
CA GLN A 52 6.55 10.05 12.78
C GLN A 52 6.49 11.41 12.09
N TYR A 53 6.46 11.45 10.75
CA TYR A 53 6.30 12.68 9.98
C TYR A 53 5.04 13.46 10.37
N PHE A 54 3.90 12.78 10.54
CA PHE A 54 2.65 13.40 11.02
C PHE A 54 2.67 13.82 12.50
N ILE A 55 3.54 13.23 13.31
CA ILE A 55 3.66 13.57 14.73
C ILE A 55 4.60 14.76 14.93
N ASP A 56 5.66 14.85 14.13
CA ASP A 56 6.65 15.93 14.21
C ASP A 56 6.19 17.22 13.52
N ASN A 57 5.21 17.13 12.61
CA ASN A 57 4.70 18.26 11.85
C ASN A 57 3.22 18.47 12.12
N ASP A 58 2.86 19.69 12.52
CA ASP A 58 1.47 20.14 12.61
C ASP A 58 0.98 20.62 11.23
N GLU A 59 -0.32 20.48 10.98
CA GLU A 59 -1.00 21.08 9.81
C GLU A 59 -0.46 20.66 8.43
N LEU A 60 0.09 19.45 8.30
CA LEU A 60 0.54 18.89 7.02
C LEU A 60 -0.55 18.96 5.94
N GLN A 61 -0.19 19.54 4.81
CA GLN A 61 -1.02 19.57 3.62
C GLN A 61 -0.87 18.28 2.80
N GLN A 62 -1.85 18.00 1.93
CA GLN A 62 -1.84 16.80 1.09
C GLN A 62 -0.59 16.75 0.21
N ASP A 63 -0.22 17.88 -0.37
CA ASP A 63 0.94 18.04 -1.26
C ASP A 63 2.26 17.75 -0.53
N GLU A 64 2.40 18.18 0.73
CA GLU A 64 3.58 17.87 1.55
C GLU A 64 3.72 16.37 1.83
N VAL A 65 2.60 15.71 2.14
CA VAL A 65 2.57 14.26 2.38
C VAL A 65 2.82 13.49 1.08
N GLU A 66 2.28 13.98 -0.04
CA GLU A 66 2.50 13.42 -1.37
C GLU A 66 3.99 13.45 -1.75
N GLU A 67 4.63 14.61 -1.62
CA GLU A 67 6.07 14.78 -1.87
C GLU A 67 6.89 13.86 -0.95
N PHE A 68 6.55 13.78 0.34
CA PHE A 68 7.23 12.90 1.27
C PHE A 68 7.13 11.41 0.88
N ILE A 69 5.94 10.94 0.50
CA ILE A 69 5.75 9.55 0.04
C ILE A 69 6.50 9.33 -1.28
N SER A 70 6.51 10.31 -2.19
CA SER A 70 7.26 10.26 -3.45
C SER A 70 8.75 10.07 -3.20
N ASP A 71 9.33 10.86 -2.31
CA ASP A 71 10.74 10.77 -1.92
C ASP A 71 11.08 9.40 -1.32
N LEU A 72 10.20 8.85 -0.47
CA LEU A 72 10.40 7.51 0.08
C LEU A 72 10.37 6.43 -1.00
N MET A 73 9.43 6.50 -1.95
CA MET A 73 9.34 5.54 -3.05
C MET A 73 10.58 5.61 -3.96
N ASN A 74 11.08 6.81 -4.24
CA ASN A 74 12.25 7.01 -5.08
C ASN A 74 13.53 6.55 -4.34
N ASN A 75 13.77 7.03 -3.13
CA ASN A 75 15.02 6.80 -2.40
C ASN A 75 15.13 5.36 -1.87
N GLU A 76 14.05 4.80 -1.33
CA GLU A 76 14.09 3.48 -0.70
C GLU A 76 13.77 2.35 -1.66
N PHE A 77 12.91 2.59 -2.66
CA PHE A 77 12.45 1.58 -3.60
C PHE A 77 12.91 1.80 -5.04
N ASP A 78 13.70 2.84 -5.36
CA ASP A 78 14.09 3.14 -6.77
C ASP A 78 12.86 3.21 -7.70
N THR A 79 11.74 3.71 -7.18
CA THR A 79 10.43 3.68 -7.86
C THR A 79 9.87 5.10 -7.98
N VAL A 80 9.60 5.51 -9.21
CA VAL A 80 8.86 6.75 -9.50
C VAL A 80 7.37 6.41 -9.68
N VAL A 81 6.49 7.13 -8.98
CA VAL A 81 5.05 6.89 -9.03
C VAL A 81 4.37 7.88 -9.99
N GLU A 82 3.83 7.39 -11.11
CA GLU A 82 3.18 8.23 -12.14
C GLU A 82 1.75 7.80 -12.50
N ASP A 83 1.18 6.77 -11.85
CA ASP A 83 -0.17 6.27 -12.20
C ASP A 83 -1.31 7.13 -11.61
N GLY A 84 -0.97 8.20 -10.87
CA GLY A 84 -1.94 9.06 -10.20
C GLY A 84 -2.52 8.49 -8.91
N SER A 85 -2.00 7.36 -8.40
CA SER A 85 -2.40 6.81 -7.10
C SER A 85 -1.78 7.54 -5.91
N LEU A 86 -0.61 8.15 -6.08
CA LEU A 86 0.12 8.88 -5.04
C LEU A 86 -0.73 9.96 -4.32
N PRO A 87 -1.40 10.91 -5.02
CA PRO A 87 -2.25 11.91 -4.36
C PRO A 87 -3.42 11.28 -3.60
N GLN A 88 -3.96 10.16 -4.10
CA GLN A 88 -5.08 9.46 -3.45
C GLN A 88 -4.63 8.81 -2.14
N VAL A 89 -3.41 8.25 -2.11
CA VAL A 89 -2.80 7.68 -0.90
C VAL A 89 -2.52 8.79 0.11
N ALA A 90 -1.87 9.88 -0.30
CA ALA A 90 -1.58 11.02 0.56
C ALA A 90 -2.87 11.59 1.19
N GLN A 91 -3.89 11.84 0.37
CA GLN A 91 -5.20 12.31 0.84
C GLN A 91 -5.81 11.36 1.87
N LYS A 92 -5.74 10.06 1.63
CA LYS A 92 -6.32 9.06 2.54
C LYS A 92 -5.65 9.07 3.91
N VAL A 93 -4.33 9.16 3.94
CA VAL A 93 -3.56 9.23 5.20
C VAL A 93 -3.88 10.54 5.94
N CYS A 94 -3.93 11.68 5.24
CA CYS A 94 -4.32 12.96 5.82
C CYS A 94 -5.72 12.92 6.44
N GLU A 95 -6.71 12.37 5.72
CA GLU A 95 -8.10 12.23 6.20
C GLU A 95 -8.16 11.38 7.48
N MET A 96 -7.47 10.24 7.50
CA MET A 96 -7.41 9.38 8.69
C MET A 96 -6.73 10.07 9.88
N PHE A 97 -5.68 10.85 9.64
CA PHE A 97 -5.02 11.65 10.67
C PHE A 97 -5.95 12.72 11.25
N GLN A 98 -6.69 13.43 10.39
CA GLN A 98 -7.67 14.43 10.81
C GLN A 98 -8.81 13.80 11.65
N GLN A 99 -9.29 12.62 11.26
CA GLN A 99 -10.29 11.87 12.03
C GLN A 99 -9.75 11.45 13.40
N CYS A 100 -8.49 11.02 13.48
CA CYS A 100 -7.79 10.73 14.74
C CYS A 100 -7.72 11.98 15.65
N GLN A 101 -7.41 13.16 15.09
CA GLN A 101 -7.41 14.41 15.85
C GLN A 101 -8.81 14.86 16.33
N GLN A 102 -9.86 14.47 15.61
CA GLN A 102 -11.26 14.76 15.95
C GLN A 102 -11.90 13.71 16.86
N ASP A 103 -11.13 12.77 17.42
CA ASP A 103 -11.62 11.65 18.25
C ASP A 103 -12.61 10.72 17.53
N ARG A 104 -12.63 10.73 16.18
CA ARG A 104 -13.49 9.84 15.36
C ARG A 104 -12.87 8.46 15.17
N LEU A 105 -12.43 7.84 16.25
CA LEU A 105 -11.67 6.59 16.23
C LEU A 105 -12.46 5.41 15.64
N THR A 106 -13.79 5.41 15.79
CA THR A 106 -14.66 4.38 15.21
C THR A 106 -14.63 4.41 13.68
N GLU A 107 -14.62 5.59 13.10
CA GLU A 107 -14.63 5.81 11.65
C GLU A 107 -13.30 5.30 11.06
N VAL A 108 -12.17 5.68 11.66
CA VAL A 108 -10.83 5.20 11.28
C VAL A 108 -10.74 3.67 11.33
N ARG A 109 -11.25 3.04 12.41
CA ARG A 109 -11.28 1.58 12.54
C ARG A 109 -12.11 0.90 11.47
N GLU A 110 -13.23 1.50 11.08
CA GLU A 110 -14.07 0.97 10.00
C GLU A 110 -13.35 1.08 8.66
N GLN A 111 -12.70 2.21 8.37
CA GLN A 111 -11.92 2.38 7.16
C GLN A 111 -10.76 1.37 7.07
N ILE A 112 -10.03 1.13 8.16
CA ILE A 112 -8.99 0.08 8.24
C ILE A 112 -9.57 -1.28 7.84
N LYS A 113 -10.71 -1.67 8.42
CA LYS A 113 -11.37 -2.95 8.09
C LYS A 113 -11.76 -3.03 6.62
N GLN A 114 -12.29 -1.95 6.05
CA GLN A 114 -12.67 -1.91 4.63
C GLN A 114 -11.45 -2.07 3.71
N LEU A 115 -10.32 -1.42 4.03
CA LEU A 115 -9.07 -1.56 3.29
C LEU A 115 -8.56 -3.01 3.31
N ILE A 116 -8.51 -3.62 4.50
CA ILE A 116 -8.07 -5.02 4.67
C ILE A 116 -9.00 -6.00 3.94
N GLN A 117 -10.32 -5.78 4.00
CA GLN A 117 -11.29 -6.60 3.27
C GLN A 117 -11.11 -6.47 1.76
N LYS A 118 -10.88 -5.26 1.25
CA LYS A 118 -10.64 -5.01 -0.17
C LYS A 118 -9.35 -5.68 -0.66
N LYS A 119 -8.28 -5.67 0.14
CA LYS A 119 -7.05 -6.45 -0.10
C LYS A 119 -7.34 -7.95 -0.24
N SER A 120 -8.16 -8.48 0.66
CA SER A 120 -8.52 -9.90 0.72
C SER A 120 -9.40 -10.33 -0.45
N ALA A 121 -10.33 -9.47 -0.89
CA ALA A 121 -11.21 -9.71 -2.02
C ALA A 121 -10.47 -9.63 -3.38
N GLY A 122 -9.48 -8.73 -3.51
CA GLY A 122 -8.63 -8.64 -4.69
C GLY A 122 -7.66 -9.83 -4.86
N ARG A 123 -7.35 -10.54 -3.77
CA ARG A 123 -6.52 -11.77 -3.76
C ARG A 123 -7.36 -13.05 -3.96
N ALA A 124 -8.55 -12.96 -4.53
CA ALA A 124 -9.32 -14.13 -4.93
C ALA A 124 -8.62 -14.86 -6.10
N LYS A 125 -7.72 -15.79 -5.74
CA LYS A 125 -7.19 -16.92 -6.52
C LYS A 125 -7.12 -16.71 -8.04
N ALA A 126 -5.91 -16.41 -8.54
CA ALA A 126 -5.52 -16.91 -9.85
C ALA A 126 -5.60 -18.45 -9.79
N THR A 127 -6.68 -19.02 -10.31
CA THR A 127 -6.74 -20.44 -10.61
C THR A 127 -5.68 -20.72 -11.68
N PRO A 128 -4.71 -21.62 -11.47
CA PRO A 128 -3.88 -22.11 -12.56
C PRO A 128 -4.82 -22.67 -13.63
N ALA A 129 -4.77 -22.08 -14.83
CA ALA A 129 -5.47 -22.61 -15.98
C ALA A 129 -5.00 -24.06 -16.17
N LYS A 130 -5.88 -25.02 -15.86
CA LYS A 130 -5.72 -26.41 -16.26
C LYS A 130 -5.57 -26.42 -17.77
N THR A 131 -4.38 -26.70 -18.26
CA THR A 131 -4.18 -27.21 -19.61
C THR A 131 -4.90 -28.56 -19.71
N PRO A 132 -5.87 -28.74 -20.62
CA PRO A 132 -6.28 -30.07 -21.00
C PRO A 132 -5.19 -30.63 -21.93
N ALA A 133 -4.40 -31.55 -21.39
CA ALA A 133 -3.73 -32.57 -22.19
C ALA A 133 -4.73 -33.70 -22.50
N ALA A 134 -4.41 -34.46 -23.56
CA ALA A 134 -5.19 -35.48 -24.28
C ALA A 134 -6.09 -34.87 -25.38
N ASP A 135 -5.97 -35.25 -26.66
CA ASP A 135 -5.66 -36.59 -27.15
C ASP A 135 -5.01 -36.57 -28.55
N ASP A 136 -4.31 -37.67 -28.78
CA ASP A 136 -3.50 -38.17 -29.87
C ASP A 136 -4.17 -38.24 -31.27
N ASP A 137 -3.38 -38.59 -32.29
CA ASP A 137 -3.77 -39.13 -33.63
C ASP A 137 -4.00 -38.08 -34.76
N GLU A 138 -3.44 -38.13 -35.98
CA GLU A 138 -2.49 -39.00 -36.72
C GLU A 138 -2.21 -38.29 -38.08
N SER A 139 -0.99 -38.42 -38.62
CA SER A 139 -0.69 -38.78 -40.04
C SER A 139 0.61 -38.18 -40.54
N GLU A 140 1.58 -39.08 -40.77
CA GLU A 140 2.69 -38.96 -41.71
C GLU A 140 2.14 -38.73 -43.13
N ASP A 141 2.75 -37.85 -43.92
CA ASP A 141 2.98 -38.11 -45.35
C ASP A 141 4.06 -37.17 -45.94
N GLU A 142 4.62 -37.61 -47.05
CA GLU A 142 5.96 -37.45 -47.59
C GLU A 142 6.15 -36.24 -48.54
N GLU A 143 7.43 -35.97 -48.85
CA GLU A 143 7.99 -35.37 -50.08
C GLU A 143 7.53 -33.98 -50.61
N VAL A 144 8.49 -33.04 -50.71
CA VAL A 144 9.14 -32.58 -51.99
C VAL A 144 10.36 -31.69 -51.71
#